data_AF-A0A662Q862-F1
#
_entry.id   AF-A0A662Q862-F1
#
_cell.length_a   1.000
_cell.length_b   1.000
_cell.length_c   1.000
_cell.angle_alpha   90.00
_cell.angle_beta   90.00
_cell.angle_gamma   90.00
#
_symmetry.space_group_name_H-M   'P 1'
#
loop_
_entity.id
_entity.type
_entity.pdbx_description
1 polymer ?
#
loop_
_entity_poly.entity_id
_entity_poly.type
_entity_poly.pdbx_seq_one_letter_code
_entity_poly.pdbx_strand_id
1 'polypeptide(L)'
;MSRQLYKADRVKRGVLKKLRRLGEIVVSDIESGKFPELRIPARTTRNIVYDEDLRQYVLGNRKVERTTKNIRHLRPFAQLLWIATFAKQLLKTGKTSTLRDTYYVAIGEGIDFDDQNESDEMIMQLECLLDHPREDFHIFPEERASIYGDLTIEYTVPGFRGKRVDLSAHPDGFAIGPALTTAEFV
;
A
#
# COMPACT_ATOMS: atom_id res chain seq x y z
N MET A 1 25.53 -15.89 -10.67
CA MET A 1 25.12 -15.87 -9.24
C MET A 1 23.61 -15.84 -9.18
N SER A 2 23.00 -16.89 -8.63
CA SER A 2 21.54 -16.95 -8.41
C SER A 2 21.13 -15.77 -7.52
N ARG A 3 20.31 -14.86 -8.05
CA ARG A 3 19.80 -13.71 -7.30
C ARG A 3 18.74 -14.27 -6.36
N GLN A 4 19.11 -14.52 -5.10
CA GLN A 4 18.16 -14.96 -4.06
C GLN A 4 16.96 -14.02 -4.08
N LEU A 5 15.78 -14.60 -4.32
CA LEU A 5 14.52 -13.88 -4.51
C LEU A 5 13.86 -13.74 -3.15
N TYR A 6 13.99 -12.57 -2.54
CA TYR A 6 13.35 -12.26 -1.26
C TYR A 6 11.83 -12.14 -1.43
N LYS A 7 11.08 -12.38 -0.35
CA LYS A 7 9.62 -12.20 -0.27
C LYS A 7 9.22 -10.79 -0.71
N ALA A 8 9.97 -9.77 -0.28
CA ALA A 8 9.74 -8.38 -0.66
C ALA A 8 9.79 -8.16 -2.19
N ASP A 9 10.69 -8.85 -2.92
CA ASP A 9 10.77 -8.75 -4.39
C ASP A 9 9.54 -9.37 -5.06
N ARG A 10 8.96 -10.43 -4.49
CA ARG A 10 7.72 -11.06 -4.98
C ARG A 10 6.51 -10.18 -4.73
N VAL A 11 6.39 -9.62 -3.52
CA VAL A 11 5.31 -8.69 -3.14
C VAL A 11 5.32 -7.48 -4.06
N LYS A 12 6.47 -6.82 -4.20
CA LYS A 12 6.66 -5.68 -5.11
C LYS A 12 6.18 -5.96 -6.54
N ARG A 13 6.52 -7.13 -7.10
CA ARG A 13 6.06 -7.53 -8.44
C ARG A 13 4.55 -7.74 -8.48
N GLY A 14 3.97 -8.36 -7.45
CA GLY A 14 2.53 -8.57 -7.31
C GLY A 14 1.75 -7.26 -7.28
N VAL A 15 2.18 -6.33 -6.43
CA VAL A 15 1.57 -5.00 -6.29
C VAL A 15 1.68 -4.19 -7.58
N LEU A 16 2.86 -4.15 -8.21
CA LEU A 16 3.03 -3.46 -9.50
C LEU A 16 2.12 -4.03 -10.61
N LYS A 17 1.90 -5.35 -10.61
CA LYS A 17 0.96 -6.00 -11.54
C LYS A 17 -0.48 -5.58 -11.27
N LYS A 18 -0.90 -5.55 -9.99
CA LYS A 18 -2.26 -5.12 -9.60
C LYS A 18 -2.50 -3.63 -9.91
N LEU A 19 -1.54 -2.76 -9.61
CA LEU A 19 -1.58 -1.33 -9.97
C LEU A 19 -1.66 -1.11 -11.49
N ARG A 20 -0.94 -1.91 -12.28
CA ARG A 20 -1.04 -1.84 -13.74
C ARG A 20 -2.43 -2.25 -14.21
N ARG A 21 -2.96 -3.36 -13.69
CA ARG A 21 -4.30 -3.84 -14.02
C ARG A 21 -5.38 -2.82 -13.68
N LEU A 22 -5.26 -2.11 -12.56
CA LEU A 22 -6.16 -1.02 -12.20
C LEU A 22 -6.19 0.07 -13.28
N GLY A 23 -5.01 0.50 -13.75
CA GLY A 23 -4.91 1.46 -14.84
C GLY A 23 -5.45 0.93 -16.18
N GLU A 24 -5.17 -0.33 -16.51
CA GLU A 24 -5.69 -0.98 -17.73
C GLU A 24 -7.21 -1.02 -17.76
N ILE A 25 -7.87 -1.29 -16.62
CA ILE A 25 -9.34 -1.26 -16.51
C ILE A 25 -9.86 0.15 -16.86
N VAL A 26 -9.29 1.18 -16.22
CA VAL A 26 -9.73 2.57 -16.42
C VAL A 26 -9.52 3.02 -17.87
N VAL A 27 -8.34 2.75 -18.43
CA VAL A 27 -8.03 3.12 -19.83
C VAL A 27 -8.95 2.39 -20.80
N SER A 28 -9.16 1.09 -20.59
CA SER A 28 -10.06 0.30 -21.45
C SER A 28 -11.50 0.82 -21.41
N ASP A 29 -12.00 1.26 -20.26
CA ASP A 29 -13.34 1.84 -20.17
C ASP A 29 -13.42 3.13 -20.99
N ILE A 30 -12.45 4.02 -20.83
CA ILE A 30 -12.37 5.30 -21.57
C ILE A 30 -12.28 5.06 -23.09
N GLU A 31 -11.38 4.20 -23.53
CA GLU A 31 -11.18 3.88 -24.96
C GLU A 31 -12.43 3.25 -25.57
N SER A 32 -13.23 2.52 -24.78
CA SER A 32 -14.51 1.96 -25.20
C SER A 32 -15.69 2.94 -25.14
N GLY A 33 -15.44 4.21 -24.80
CA GLY A 33 -16.48 5.24 -24.67
C GLY A 33 -17.39 5.06 -23.45
N LYS A 34 -16.97 4.27 -22.45
CA LYS A 34 -17.70 4.02 -21.21
C LYS A 34 -17.12 4.87 -20.08
N PHE A 35 -17.97 5.25 -19.14
CA PHE A 35 -17.52 5.87 -17.90
C PHE A 35 -16.79 4.83 -17.04
N PRO A 36 -15.53 5.06 -16.64
CA PRO A 36 -14.82 4.15 -15.75
C PRO A 36 -15.58 3.85 -14.45
N GLU A 37 -15.55 2.59 -14.06
CA GLU A 37 -16.18 2.07 -12.84
C GLU A 37 -15.19 1.20 -12.05
N LEU A 38 -15.07 1.45 -10.74
CA LEU A 38 -14.29 0.64 -9.83
C LEU A 38 -15.19 0.02 -8.75
N ARG A 39 -14.99 -1.28 -8.48
CA ARG A 39 -15.70 -2.01 -7.42
C ARG A 39 -14.77 -2.26 -6.24
N ILE A 40 -14.95 -1.47 -5.20
CA ILE A 40 -14.06 -1.42 -4.03
C ILE A 40 -14.69 -2.26 -2.92
N PRO A 41 -13.97 -3.21 -2.29
CA PRO A 41 -14.48 -3.92 -1.12
C PRO A 41 -14.97 -2.96 -0.03
N ALA A 42 -16.19 -3.17 0.47
CA ALA A 42 -16.80 -2.27 1.43
C ALA A 42 -16.22 -2.51 2.84
N ARG A 43 -15.75 -1.45 3.50
CA ARG A 43 -15.19 -1.53 4.87
C ARG A 43 -16.18 -1.24 6.00
N THR A 44 -17.48 -1.29 5.70
CA THR A 44 -18.52 -1.12 6.73
C THR A 44 -18.43 -2.25 7.76
N THR A 45 -18.75 -1.97 9.03
CA THR A 45 -18.78 -2.98 10.10
C THR A 45 -19.61 -4.22 9.74
N ARG A 46 -20.71 -4.04 8.98
CA ARG A 46 -21.58 -5.12 8.48
C ARG A 46 -20.94 -6.01 7.40
N ASN A 47 -19.77 -5.65 6.87
CA ASN A 47 -19.01 -6.44 5.90
C ASN A 47 -17.72 -6.99 6.51
N ILE A 48 -17.45 -6.77 7.80
CA ILE A 48 -16.32 -7.37 8.49
C ILE A 48 -16.80 -8.70 9.06
N VAL A 49 -16.17 -9.80 8.67
CA VAL A 49 -16.57 -11.16 9.06
C VAL A 49 -15.37 -11.85 9.70
N TYR A 50 -15.62 -12.62 10.76
CA TYR A 50 -14.57 -13.46 11.36
C TYR A 50 -14.36 -14.71 10.51
N ASP A 51 -13.12 -14.92 10.08
CA ASP A 51 -12.69 -16.12 9.36
C ASP A 51 -12.09 -17.11 10.37
N GLU A 52 -12.73 -18.27 10.55
CA GLU A 52 -12.33 -19.26 11.55
C GLU A 52 -11.01 -19.96 11.19
N ASP A 53 -10.73 -20.12 9.90
CA ASP A 53 -9.52 -20.79 9.41
C ASP A 53 -8.30 -19.88 9.60
N LEU A 54 -8.44 -18.61 9.23
CA LEU A 54 -7.40 -17.59 9.39
C LEU A 54 -7.37 -17.01 10.82
N ARG A 55 -8.39 -17.30 11.64
CA ARG A 55 -8.59 -16.79 13.01
C ARG A 55 -8.53 -15.27 13.12
N GLN A 56 -8.99 -14.57 12.10
CA GLN A 56 -8.93 -13.11 12.01
C GLN A 56 -10.16 -12.52 11.34
N TYR A 57 -10.35 -11.21 11.48
CA TYR A 57 -11.42 -10.50 10.77
C TYR A 57 -10.98 -10.15 9.35
N VAL A 58 -11.82 -10.50 8.37
CA VAL A 58 -11.60 -10.24 6.94
C VAL A 58 -12.76 -9.44 6.34
N LEU A 59 -12.53 -8.86 5.17
CA LEU A 59 -13.59 -8.22 4.40
C LEU A 59 -14.46 -9.28 3.71
N GLY A 60 -15.76 -9.18 3.89
CA GLY A 60 -16.76 -9.97 3.20
C GLY A 60 -17.01 -9.50 1.76
N ASN A 61 -18.02 -10.10 1.13
CA ASN A 61 -18.25 -9.97 -0.32
C ASN A 61 -18.86 -8.64 -0.78
N ARG A 62 -19.29 -7.75 0.13
CA ARG A 62 -19.91 -6.48 -0.28
C ARG A 62 -18.88 -5.55 -0.89
N LYS A 63 -19.28 -4.87 -1.97
CA LYS A 63 -18.46 -3.88 -2.67
C LYS A 63 -19.24 -2.58 -2.83
N VAL A 64 -18.53 -1.46 -2.78
CA VAL A 64 -19.02 -0.14 -3.14
C VAL A 64 -18.58 0.14 -4.58
N GLU A 65 -19.51 0.66 -5.37
CA GLU A 65 -19.23 1.07 -6.74
C GLU A 65 -18.84 2.54 -6.77
N ARG A 66 -17.73 2.83 -7.45
CA ARG A 66 -17.28 4.19 -7.72
C ARG A 66 -17.16 4.39 -9.23
N THR A 67 -18.17 5.01 -9.80
CA THR A 67 -18.24 5.34 -11.23
C THR A 67 -18.05 6.83 -11.50
N THR A 68 -17.33 7.17 -12.55
CA THR A 68 -17.16 8.55 -13.06
C THR A 68 -18.43 9.12 -13.70
N LYS A 69 -19.46 8.30 -13.94
CA LYS A 69 -20.79 8.77 -14.39
C LYS A 69 -21.46 9.68 -13.36
N ASN A 70 -21.15 9.50 -12.07
CA ASN A 70 -21.67 10.33 -10.99
C ASN A 70 -20.69 11.47 -10.69
N ILE A 71 -21.14 12.72 -10.83
CA ILE A 71 -20.32 13.92 -10.58
C ILE A 71 -19.69 13.93 -9.17
N ARG A 72 -20.40 13.41 -8.16
CA ARG A 72 -19.90 13.34 -6.77
C ARG A 72 -18.73 12.37 -6.61
N HIS A 73 -18.58 11.42 -7.53
CA HIS A 73 -17.50 10.44 -7.49
C HIS A 73 -16.25 10.89 -8.25
N LEU A 74 -16.32 11.93 -9.08
CA LEU A 74 -15.20 12.34 -9.92
C LEU A 74 -13.96 12.73 -9.10
N ARG A 75 -14.12 13.60 -8.10
CA ARG A 75 -13.03 14.01 -7.21
C ARG A 75 -12.37 12.81 -6.51
N PRO A 76 -13.10 11.96 -5.75
CA PRO A 76 -12.48 10.83 -5.06
C PRO A 76 -11.98 9.73 -6.00
N PHE A 77 -12.54 9.61 -7.21
CA PHE A 77 -12.00 8.72 -8.24
C PHE A 77 -10.64 9.22 -8.75
N ALA A 78 -10.50 10.52 -9.03
CA ALA A 78 -9.25 11.12 -9.46
C ALA A 78 -8.17 11.05 -8.38
N GLN A 79 -8.51 11.39 -7.12
CA GLN A 79 -7.60 11.25 -5.97
C GLN A 79 -7.10 9.81 -5.82
N LEU A 80 -7.99 8.82 -5.91
CA LEU A 80 -7.62 7.40 -5.81
C LEU A 80 -6.66 6.97 -6.93
N LEU A 81 -6.89 7.41 -8.17
CA LEU A 81 -5.99 7.12 -9.29
C LEU A 81 -4.64 7.82 -9.14
N TRP A 82 -4.62 9.02 -8.58
CA TRP A 82 -3.38 9.71 -8.27
C TRP A 82 -2.58 8.95 -7.20
N ILE A 83 -3.20 8.53 -6.10
CA ILE A 83 -2.54 7.72 -5.07
C ILE A 83 -1.97 6.42 -5.66
N ALA A 84 -2.74 5.74 -6.53
CA ALA A 84 -2.26 4.55 -7.23
C ALA A 84 -1.05 4.83 -8.14
N THR A 85 -1.02 5.99 -8.78
CA THR A 85 0.09 6.44 -9.62
C THR A 85 1.33 6.76 -8.78
N PHE A 86 1.15 7.48 -7.67
CA PHE A 86 2.21 7.80 -6.72
C PHE A 86 2.82 6.53 -6.10
N ALA A 87 1.98 5.59 -5.63
CA ALA A 87 2.39 4.28 -5.13
C ALA A 87 3.23 3.50 -6.16
N LYS A 88 2.80 3.50 -7.44
CA LYS A 88 3.56 2.87 -8.54
C LYS A 88 4.93 3.54 -8.74
N GLN A 89 5.02 4.85 -8.59
CA GLN A 89 6.27 5.61 -8.69
C GLN A 89 7.23 5.31 -7.53
N LEU A 90 6.72 5.26 -6.30
CA LEU A 90 7.50 4.86 -5.12
C LEU A 90 8.12 3.48 -5.32
N LEU A 91 7.32 2.50 -5.74
CA LEU A 91 7.79 1.15 -6.02
C LEU A 91 8.85 1.11 -7.13
N LYS A 92 8.64 1.84 -8.23
CA LYS A 92 9.61 1.87 -9.35
C LYS A 92 10.93 2.50 -8.96
N THR A 93 10.89 3.61 -8.21
CA THR A 93 12.09 4.35 -7.78
C THR A 93 12.75 3.74 -6.55
N GLY A 94 12.07 2.84 -5.84
CA GLY A 94 12.56 2.27 -4.58
C GLY A 94 12.52 3.26 -3.42
N LYS A 95 11.77 4.37 -3.55
CA LYS A 95 11.57 5.36 -2.49
C LYS A 95 10.39 4.99 -1.61
N THR A 96 10.34 5.57 -0.42
CA THR A 96 9.23 5.44 0.54
C THR A 96 8.67 6.82 0.86
N SER A 97 7.44 6.88 1.32
CA SER A 97 6.77 8.12 1.72
C SER A 97 5.98 7.89 3.00
N THR A 98 5.82 8.93 3.81
CA THR A 98 4.89 8.89 4.94
C THR A 98 3.46 9.25 4.49
N LEU A 99 2.46 8.99 5.35
CA LEU A 99 1.09 9.45 5.11
C LEU A 99 1.02 10.97 4.89
N ARG A 100 1.73 11.73 5.73
CA ARG A 100 1.78 13.20 5.64
C ARG A 100 2.50 13.69 4.39
N ASP A 101 3.62 13.07 4.04
CA ASP A 101 4.33 13.43 2.81
C ASP A 101 3.45 13.16 1.59
N THR A 102 2.73 12.03 1.58
CA THR A 102 1.80 11.69 0.49
C THR A 102 0.72 12.77 0.34
N TYR A 103 0.14 13.24 1.45
CA TYR A 103 -0.83 14.34 1.47
C TYR A 103 -0.25 15.66 0.91
N TYR A 104 0.94 16.07 1.36
CA TYR A 104 1.55 17.32 0.90
C TYR A 104 2.00 17.27 -0.56
N VAL A 105 2.52 16.12 -1.01
CA VAL A 105 2.89 15.91 -2.42
C VAL A 105 1.64 16.00 -3.31
N ALA A 106 0.51 15.44 -2.86
CA ALA A 106 -0.74 15.54 -3.60
C ALA A 106 -1.18 16.99 -3.82
N ILE A 107 -1.20 17.78 -2.74
CA ILE A 107 -1.56 19.20 -2.82
C ILE A 107 -0.60 19.95 -3.74
N GLY A 108 0.71 19.68 -3.65
CA GLY A 108 1.72 20.28 -4.50
C GLY A 108 1.56 19.94 -5.99
N GLU A 109 0.97 18.78 -6.32
CA GLU A 109 0.66 18.35 -7.68
C GLU A 109 -0.76 18.74 -8.13
N GLY A 110 -1.50 19.53 -7.33
CA GLY A 110 -2.83 20.03 -7.66
C GLY A 110 -3.97 19.04 -7.40
N ILE A 111 -3.71 17.98 -6.61
CA ILE A 111 -4.74 17.07 -6.11
C ILE A 111 -5.19 17.57 -4.76
N ASP A 112 -6.39 18.16 -4.75
CA ASP A 112 -6.93 18.80 -3.56
C ASP A 112 -7.60 17.78 -2.63
N PHE A 113 -7.20 17.79 -1.37
CA PHE A 113 -7.79 17.02 -0.27
C PHE A 113 -8.28 18.00 0.80
N ASP A 114 -9.49 17.79 1.31
CA ASP A 114 -10.08 18.65 2.34
C ASP A 114 -9.28 18.58 3.65
N ASP A 115 -8.81 17.39 4.02
CA ASP A 115 -7.93 17.15 5.15
C ASP A 115 -7.05 15.89 4.94
N GLN A 116 -6.18 15.61 5.92
CA GLN A 116 -5.35 14.41 5.89
C GLN A 116 -6.20 13.12 5.94
N ASN A 117 -7.35 13.12 6.64
CA ASN A 117 -8.20 11.96 6.75
C ASN A 117 -8.76 11.53 5.39
N GLU A 118 -9.12 12.47 4.52
CA GLU A 118 -9.58 12.17 3.16
C GLU A 118 -8.49 11.46 2.34
N SER A 119 -7.23 11.89 2.47
CA SER A 119 -6.10 11.23 1.81
C SER A 119 -5.83 9.84 2.37
N ASP A 120 -5.91 9.68 3.69
CA ASP A 120 -5.76 8.39 4.38
C ASP A 120 -6.89 7.42 3.97
N GLU A 121 -8.11 7.91 3.78
CA GLU A 121 -9.22 7.13 3.24
C GLU A 121 -8.96 6.64 1.81
N MET A 122 -8.36 7.48 0.95
CA MET A 122 -8.03 7.05 -0.42
C MET A 122 -6.92 6.01 -0.45
N ILE A 123 -5.90 6.14 0.42
CA ILE A 123 -4.86 5.12 0.61
C ILE A 123 -5.50 3.81 1.07
N MET A 124 -6.39 3.87 2.06
CA MET A 124 -7.12 2.70 2.56
C MET A 124 -8.01 2.04 1.49
N GLN A 125 -8.64 2.82 0.61
CA GLN A 125 -9.38 2.26 -0.51
C GLN A 125 -8.47 1.57 -1.53
N LEU A 126 -7.28 2.12 -1.76
CA LEU A 126 -6.27 1.46 -2.58
C LEU A 126 -5.82 0.13 -1.96
N GLU A 127 -5.64 0.06 -0.63
CA GLU A 127 -5.36 -1.21 0.06
C GLU A 127 -6.43 -2.26 -0.24
N CYS A 128 -7.71 -1.86 -0.17
CA CYS A 128 -8.84 -2.75 -0.46
C CYS A 128 -8.89 -3.20 -1.92
N LEU A 129 -8.58 -2.31 -2.86
CA LEU A 129 -8.55 -2.63 -4.29
C LEU A 129 -7.39 -3.55 -4.66
N LEU A 130 -6.23 -3.31 -4.05
CA LEU A 130 -5.04 -4.09 -4.30
C LEU A 130 -5.01 -5.36 -3.45
N ASP A 131 -5.80 -5.48 -2.39
CA ASP A 131 -5.68 -6.58 -1.42
C ASP A 131 -4.22 -6.72 -0.95
N HIS A 132 -3.65 -5.58 -0.55
CA HIS A 132 -2.30 -5.44 -0.01
C HIS A 132 -2.29 -4.28 0.99
N PRO A 133 -1.56 -4.40 2.11
CA PRO A 133 -1.34 -3.28 3.02
C PRO A 133 -0.51 -2.18 2.35
N ARG A 134 -0.67 -0.93 2.80
CA ARG A 134 0.04 0.24 2.26
C ARG A 134 1.56 0.17 2.28
N GLU A 135 2.11 -0.55 3.25
CA GLU A 135 3.55 -0.77 3.39
C GLU A 135 4.10 -1.56 2.18
N ASP A 136 3.30 -2.45 1.59
CA ASP A 136 3.67 -3.21 0.38
C ASP A 136 3.79 -2.30 -0.87
N PHE A 137 3.17 -1.12 -0.85
CA PHE A 137 3.33 -0.07 -1.87
C PHE A 137 4.08 1.17 -1.37
N HIS A 138 4.94 0.97 -0.36
CA HIS A 138 5.93 1.94 0.12
C HIS A 138 5.37 3.21 0.78
N ILE A 139 4.13 3.18 1.24
CA ILE A 139 3.55 4.24 2.08
C ILE A 139 3.54 3.75 3.52
N PHE A 140 4.21 4.47 4.42
CA PHE A 140 4.41 4.06 5.80
C PHE A 140 3.84 5.08 6.79
N PRO A 141 3.48 4.64 8.01
CA PRO A 141 3.31 5.58 9.12
C PRO A 141 4.66 6.21 9.50
N GLU A 142 4.63 7.31 10.25
CA GLU A 142 5.86 7.84 10.86
C GLU A 142 6.49 6.80 11.80
N GLU A 143 7.81 6.62 11.71
CA GLU A 143 8.55 5.66 12.53
C GLU A 143 8.55 6.09 14.00
N ARG A 144 7.71 5.44 14.81
CA ARG A 144 7.58 5.74 16.26
C ARG A 144 7.73 4.49 17.14
N ALA A 145 7.96 3.33 16.55
CA ALA A 145 8.05 2.06 17.26
C ALA A 145 9.45 1.45 17.11
N SER A 146 9.93 0.77 18.15
CA SER A 146 11.16 -0.02 18.13
C SER A 146 10.90 -1.46 18.57
N ILE A 147 11.76 -2.37 18.13
CA ILE A 147 11.77 -3.77 18.51
C ILE A 147 13.09 -4.12 19.20
N TYR A 148 13.02 -4.94 20.25
CA TYR A 148 14.17 -5.47 20.97
C TYR A 148 13.86 -6.90 21.40
N GLY A 149 14.84 -7.80 21.28
CA GLY A 149 14.71 -9.18 21.71
C GLY A 149 15.70 -10.11 21.03
N ASP A 150 15.78 -11.33 21.53
CA ASP A 150 16.59 -12.41 20.95
C ASP A 150 15.93 -12.91 19.65
N LEU A 151 16.22 -12.20 18.57
CA LEU A 151 15.67 -12.47 17.25
C LEU A 151 16.66 -11.97 16.20
N THR A 152 17.11 -12.88 15.34
CA THR A 152 17.99 -12.54 14.21
C THR A 152 17.14 -12.30 12.96
N ILE A 153 17.36 -11.15 12.32
CA ILE A 153 16.75 -10.79 11.04
C ILE A 153 17.80 -10.66 9.94
N GLU A 154 17.38 -10.85 8.70
CA GLU A 154 18.16 -10.56 7.50
C GLU A 154 17.49 -9.43 6.71
N TYR A 155 18.23 -8.35 6.46
CA TYR A 155 17.72 -7.26 5.64
C TYR A 155 17.59 -7.69 4.18
N THR A 156 16.48 -7.29 3.54
CA THR A 156 16.20 -7.58 2.12
C THR A 156 16.23 -6.32 1.24
N VAL A 157 16.38 -5.14 1.86
CA VAL A 157 16.43 -3.86 1.15
C VAL A 157 17.69 -3.72 0.29
N PRO A 158 17.60 -3.12 -0.91
CA PRO A 158 18.77 -2.87 -1.75
C PRO A 158 19.89 -2.15 -0.97
N GLY A 159 21.12 -2.63 -1.09
CA GLY A 159 22.29 -2.10 -0.36
C GLY A 159 22.62 -2.85 0.94
N PHE A 160 21.64 -3.45 1.62
CA PHE A 160 21.84 -4.20 2.87
C PHE A 160 21.44 -5.68 2.77
N ARG A 161 21.16 -6.19 1.56
CA ARG A 161 20.76 -7.58 1.31
C ARG A 161 21.74 -8.60 1.91
N GLY A 162 21.22 -9.55 2.69
CA GLY A 162 22.02 -10.60 3.32
C GLY A 162 22.72 -10.16 4.61
N LYS A 163 22.60 -8.88 5.01
CA LYS A 163 23.11 -8.41 6.29
C LYS A 163 22.20 -8.92 7.40
N ARG A 164 22.76 -9.74 8.29
CA ARG A 164 22.08 -10.26 9.47
C ARG A 164 22.34 -9.37 10.67
N VAL A 165 21.29 -9.14 11.46
CA VAL A 165 21.34 -8.35 12.69
C VAL A 165 20.54 -9.06 13.76
N ASP A 166 21.16 -9.19 14.93
CA ASP A 166 20.49 -9.58 16.16
C ASP A 166 19.84 -8.34 16.78
N LEU A 167 18.53 -8.40 17.01
CA LEU A 167 17.76 -7.28 17.56
C LEU A 167 18.08 -6.97 19.02
N SER A 168 18.78 -7.87 19.72
CA SER A 168 19.28 -7.65 21.09
C SER A 168 20.57 -6.83 21.15
N ALA A 169 21.22 -6.60 20.00
CA ALA A 169 22.53 -5.96 19.92
C ALA A 169 22.52 -4.46 20.25
N HIS A 170 21.35 -3.81 20.28
CA HIS A 170 21.22 -2.39 20.60
C HIS A 170 20.26 -2.18 21.79
N PRO A 171 20.67 -1.49 22.87
CA PRO A 171 19.87 -1.37 24.09
C PRO A 171 18.54 -0.62 23.87
N ASP A 172 18.50 0.34 22.95
CA ASP A 172 17.28 1.08 22.60
C ASP A 172 16.38 0.33 21.59
N GLY A 173 16.80 -0.87 21.18
CA GLY A 173 16.19 -1.63 20.09
C GLY A 173 16.44 -1.02 18.71
N PHE A 174 15.81 -1.62 17.71
CA PHE A 174 15.85 -1.17 16.32
C PHE A 174 14.51 -0.58 15.91
N ALA A 175 14.52 0.55 15.19
CA ALA A 175 13.30 1.18 14.71
C ALA A 175 12.55 0.27 13.71
N ILE A 176 11.23 0.18 13.86
CA ILE A 176 10.33 -0.52 12.94
C ILE A 176 10.03 0.41 11.77
N GLY A 177 10.99 0.50 10.85
CA GLY A 177 10.90 1.26 9.61
C GLY A 177 10.84 0.37 8.36
N PRO A 178 10.85 0.95 7.14
CA PRO A 178 10.73 0.21 5.88
C PRO A 178 11.74 -0.93 5.71
N ALA A 179 12.97 -0.73 6.22
CA ALA A 179 14.02 -1.74 6.17
C ALA A 179 13.72 -2.96 7.04
N LEU A 180 13.13 -2.75 8.21
CA LEU A 180 12.78 -3.80 9.15
C LEU A 180 11.49 -4.53 8.71
N THR A 181 10.48 -3.79 8.22
CA THR A 181 9.20 -4.35 7.76
C THR A 181 9.35 -5.36 6.62
N THR A 182 10.41 -5.21 5.82
CA THR A 182 10.71 -6.10 4.69
C THR A 182 11.78 -7.16 5.02
N ALA A 183 12.33 -7.17 6.23
CA ALA A 183 13.32 -8.14 6.65
C ALA A 183 12.72 -9.55 6.78
N GLU A 184 13.57 -10.57 6.70
CA GLU A 184 13.18 -11.97 6.87
C GLU A 184 13.80 -12.54 8.14
N PHE A 185 13.08 -13.42 8.84
CA PHE A 185 13.62 -14.18 9.96
C PHE A 185 14.56 -15.27 9.43
N VAL A 186 15.65 -15.53 10.16
CA VAL A 186 16.67 -16.53 9.83
C VAL A 186 16.69 -17.64 10.86
#